data_AF-A0AAX1WLG8-F1
#
_entry.id   AF-A0AAX1WLG8-F1
#
_cell.length_a   1.000
_cell.length_b   1.000
_cell.length_c   1.000
_cell.angle_alpha   90.00
_cell.angle_beta   90.00
_cell.angle_gamma   90.00
#
_symmetry.space_group_name_H-M   'P 1'
#
loop_
_entity.id
_entity.type
_entity.pdbx_description
1 polymer ?
#
loop_
_entity_poly.entity_id
_entity_poly.type
_entity_poly.pdbx_seq_one_letter_code
_entity_poly.pdbx_strand_id
1 'polypeptide(L)'
;MLYLIVGAGQATLGRNVASCSPDLRDSIICRALLEDSEYRQMMEFSTALGEEISDPHDFCKKLNPQVARLGADNIKNVFLCGALRGVYRQAPALCHAVLDAWMHMPEMEKHFAVIQAHIPMDANSIERVMRHLEDPGKDVSGYRILTSGMRHAMIPDSSLIELLQLMWCHHNGPSTAFDILSMRVHDDGRDGYVCSEPLLELARGWICAIIYGHPVPTRDIPTDNISAIAKRAFQACSAEQARDLLAAIVRSSERYTLHDYDFTEVLGLICHYQPQVILDRLCPAPGVIDEAFHDVVSQRSYSKAQPLTVLPLAVTMAWCQQDPRTRYPCLATLISPYEKSGEHLVWTALANALIAGAPSPEPVLSGLVHNVSADDDLGSRAVCAEDKLALLAELRNSGNPELALAASRISPLK
;
A
#
# COMPACT_ATOMS: atom_id res chain seq x y z
N MET A 1 -38.45 -5.41 18.20
CA MET A 1 -38.33 -4.98 19.62
C MET A 1 -36.91 -4.52 19.97
N LEU A 2 -35.97 -4.50 19.01
CA LEU A 2 -34.72 -3.72 19.09
C LEU A 2 -34.88 -2.23 18.74
N TYR A 3 -36.03 -1.83 18.17
CA TYR A 3 -36.42 -0.42 17.94
C TYR A 3 -37.10 0.26 19.15
N LEU A 4 -37.28 -0.46 20.26
CA LEU A 4 -37.98 0.05 21.44
C LEU A 4 -37.06 -0.04 22.66
N ILE A 5 -36.10 0.88 22.73
CA ILE A 5 -35.62 1.58 23.93
C ILE A 5 -34.79 2.75 23.38
N VAL A 6 -35.48 3.80 22.94
CA VAL A 6 -34.88 5.12 22.68
C VAL A 6 -34.66 5.75 24.06
N GLY A 7 -33.56 5.41 24.72
CA GLY A 7 -33.24 5.97 26.04
C GLY A 7 -32.13 5.28 26.83
N ALA A 8 -31.84 4.00 26.58
CA ALA A 8 -30.70 3.29 27.19
C ALA A 8 -29.69 2.92 26.11
N GLY A 9 -28.39 3.14 26.37
CA GLY A 9 -27.33 2.71 25.45
C GLY A 9 -27.37 1.20 25.20
N GLN A 10 -26.96 0.75 24.00
CA GLN A 10 -27.03 -0.65 23.58
C GLN A 10 -26.28 -1.60 24.52
N ALA A 11 -25.16 -1.16 25.09
CA ALA A 11 -24.48 -1.89 26.15
C ALA A 11 -25.39 -2.15 27.36
N THR A 12 -26.16 -1.15 27.83
CA THR A 12 -27.12 -1.33 28.95
C THR A 12 -28.21 -2.35 28.60
N LEU A 13 -28.69 -2.36 27.35
CA LEU A 13 -29.63 -3.38 26.89
C LEU A 13 -29.02 -4.79 26.98
N GLY A 14 -27.76 -4.95 26.58
CA GLY A 14 -27.03 -6.22 26.67
C GLY A 14 -26.98 -6.75 28.11
N ARG A 15 -26.62 -5.89 29.06
CA ARG A 15 -26.57 -6.22 30.50
C ARG A 15 -27.93 -6.60 31.07
N ASN A 16 -28.98 -5.88 30.66
CA ASN A 16 -30.35 -6.20 31.07
C ASN A 16 -30.79 -7.58 30.57
N VAL A 17 -30.49 -7.90 29.30
CA VAL A 17 -30.82 -9.20 28.70
C VAL A 17 -30.03 -10.33 29.37
N ALA A 18 -28.77 -10.10 29.76
CA ALA A 18 -27.98 -11.08 30.49
C ALA A 18 -28.67 -11.52 31.79
N SER A 19 -29.38 -10.60 32.45
CA SER A 19 -30.10 -10.78 33.73
C SER A 19 -31.55 -11.26 33.57
N CYS A 20 -32.07 -11.38 32.35
CA CYS A 20 -33.44 -11.85 32.11
C CYS A 20 -33.61 -13.35 32.39
N SER A 21 -34.87 -13.79 32.51
CA SER A 21 -35.20 -15.22 32.55
C SER A 21 -34.65 -15.97 31.34
N PRO A 22 -34.19 -17.23 31.48
CA PRO A 22 -33.60 -18.00 30.38
C PRO A 22 -34.44 -18.02 29.10
N ASP A 23 -35.76 -18.21 29.19
CA ASP A 23 -36.64 -18.29 28.02
C ASP A 23 -36.69 -16.98 27.23
N LEU A 24 -36.82 -15.86 27.93
CA LEU A 24 -36.83 -14.53 27.30
C LEU A 24 -35.48 -14.22 26.63
N ARG A 25 -34.38 -14.58 27.31
CA ARG A 25 -33.03 -14.40 26.78
C ARG A 25 -32.81 -15.25 25.53
N ASP A 26 -33.18 -16.53 25.55
CA ASP A 26 -33.03 -17.43 24.41
C ASP A 26 -33.87 -16.96 23.20
N SER A 27 -35.07 -16.42 23.45
CA SER A 27 -35.89 -15.78 22.41
C SER A 27 -35.23 -14.52 21.82
N ILE A 28 -34.57 -13.69 22.64
CA ILE A 28 -33.87 -12.49 22.17
C ILE A 28 -32.64 -12.87 21.36
N ILE A 29 -31.86 -13.85 21.81
CA ILE A 29 -30.68 -14.37 21.09
C ILE A 29 -31.08 -14.91 19.72
N CYS A 30 -32.13 -15.74 19.66
CA CYS A 30 -32.62 -16.29 18.39
C CYS A 30 -32.98 -15.18 17.39
N ARG A 31 -33.57 -14.07 17.86
CA ARG A 31 -33.90 -12.92 17.01
C ARG A 31 -32.66 -12.12 16.60
N ALA A 32 -31.74 -11.88 17.53
CA ALA A 32 -30.52 -11.13 17.26
C ALA A 32 -29.60 -11.81 16.22
N LEU A 33 -29.66 -13.15 16.12
CA LEU A 33 -28.98 -13.90 15.06
C LEU A 33 -29.55 -13.68 13.65
N LEU A 34 -30.78 -13.13 13.55
CA LEU A 34 -31.53 -12.98 12.30
C LEU A 34 -31.78 -11.52 11.90
N GLU A 35 -31.85 -10.61 12.86
CA GLU A 35 -32.24 -9.21 12.62
C GLU A 35 -31.08 -8.38 12.04
N ASP A 36 -31.38 -7.64 10.96
CA ASP A 36 -30.51 -6.56 10.50
C ASP A 36 -30.53 -5.41 11.50
N SER A 37 -29.35 -4.89 11.79
CA SER A 37 -29.12 -3.85 12.78
C SER A 37 -27.89 -3.04 12.41
N GLU A 38 -27.81 -1.82 12.94
CA GLU A 38 -26.60 -1.02 12.78
C GLU A 38 -25.43 -1.73 13.48
N TYR A 39 -24.31 -1.86 12.76
CA TYR A 39 -23.17 -2.69 13.17
C TYR A 39 -22.67 -2.33 14.56
N ARG A 40 -22.45 -1.03 14.84
CA ARG A 40 -21.93 -0.58 16.12
C ARG A 40 -22.90 -0.86 17.26
N GLN A 41 -24.19 -0.60 17.06
CA GLN A 41 -25.23 -0.90 18.04
C GLN A 41 -25.28 -2.38 18.41
N MET A 42 -25.28 -3.27 17.40
CA MET A 42 -25.31 -4.71 17.63
C MET A 42 -24.03 -5.22 18.30
N MET A 43 -22.87 -4.69 17.90
CA MET A 43 -21.59 -5.01 18.54
C MET A 43 -21.58 -4.60 20.01
N GLU A 44 -22.03 -3.38 20.35
CA GLU A 44 -22.09 -2.89 21.73
C GLU A 44 -23.07 -3.72 22.59
N PHE A 45 -24.25 -4.02 22.06
CA PHE A 45 -25.26 -4.87 22.71
C PHE A 45 -24.74 -6.27 23.00
N SER A 46 -24.26 -6.96 21.98
CA SER A 46 -23.85 -8.36 22.08
C SER A 46 -22.57 -8.53 22.90
N THR A 47 -21.63 -7.58 22.83
CA THR A 47 -20.44 -7.57 23.70
C THR A 47 -20.84 -7.49 25.18
N ALA A 48 -21.68 -6.52 25.54
CA ALA A 48 -22.12 -6.37 26.92
C ALA A 48 -22.96 -7.57 27.42
N LEU A 49 -23.76 -8.19 26.55
CA LEU A 49 -24.47 -9.44 26.87
C LEU A 49 -23.48 -10.57 27.19
N GLY A 50 -22.44 -10.76 26.38
CA GLY A 50 -21.44 -11.79 26.57
C GLY A 50 -20.56 -11.59 27.81
N GLU A 51 -20.34 -10.35 28.23
CA GLU A 51 -19.55 -10.00 29.44
C GLU A 51 -20.31 -10.25 30.75
N GLU A 52 -21.62 -9.99 30.75
CA GLU A 52 -22.44 -10.04 31.97
C GLU A 52 -23.22 -11.34 32.13
N ILE A 53 -23.12 -12.28 31.18
CA ILE A 53 -23.84 -13.55 31.27
C ILE A 53 -23.32 -14.36 32.46
N SER A 54 -24.23 -14.77 33.35
CA SER A 54 -23.85 -15.46 34.60
C SER A 54 -23.29 -16.87 34.37
N ASP A 55 -23.72 -17.53 33.28
CA ASP A 55 -23.19 -18.84 32.86
C ASP A 55 -22.79 -18.78 31.37
N PRO A 56 -21.54 -18.37 31.08
CA PRO A 56 -21.01 -18.33 29.73
C PRO A 56 -20.99 -19.70 29.06
N HIS A 57 -20.83 -20.78 29.82
CA HIS A 57 -20.76 -22.13 29.29
C HIS A 57 -22.12 -22.60 28.78
N ASP A 58 -23.19 -22.42 29.56
CA ASP A 58 -24.58 -22.68 29.08
C ASP A 58 -24.91 -21.81 27.87
N PHE A 59 -24.56 -20.52 27.91
CA PHE A 59 -24.77 -19.60 26.80
C PHE A 59 -24.12 -20.08 25.51
N CYS A 60 -22.81 -20.37 25.53
CA CYS A 60 -22.09 -20.88 24.36
C CYS A 60 -22.64 -22.23 23.88
N LYS A 61 -22.97 -23.15 24.80
CA LYS A 61 -23.57 -24.44 24.47
C LYS A 61 -24.90 -24.30 23.72
N LYS A 62 -25.68 -23.27 24.04
CA LYS A 62 -26.96 -22.95 23.37
C LYS A 62 -26.81 -22.25 22.03
N LEU A 63 -25.68 -21.61 21.75
CA LEU A 63 -25.43 -21.02 20.43
C LEU A 63 -25.30 -22.09 19.33
N ASN A 64 -24.59 -23.19 19.62
CA ASN A 64 -24.35 -24.27 18.65
C ASN A 64 -25.63 -24.82 17.98
N PRO A 65 -26.68 -25.24 18.70
CA PRO A 65 -27.91 -25.73 18.07
C PRO A 65 -28.66 -24.64 17.31
N GLN A 66 -28.53 -23.36 17.71
CA GLN A 66 -29.16 -22.26 16.98
C GLN A 66 -28.43 -22.00 15.65
N VAL A 67 -27.10 -21.99 15.66
CA VAL A 67 -26.27 -21.92 14.45
C VAL A 67 -26.60 -23.06 13.49
N ALA A 68 -26.61 -24.30 13.99
CA ALA A 68 -26.93 -25.48 13.18
C ALA A 68 -28.34 -25.41 12.57
N ARG A 69 -29.32 -24.90 13.34
CA ARG A 69 -30.71 -24.76 12.87
C ARG A 69 -30.87 -23.68 11.80
N LEU A 70 -30.17 -22.55 11.94
CA LEU A 70 -30.31 -21.42 11.02
C LEU A 70 -29.56 -21.66 9.70
N GLY A 71 -28.45 -22.41 9.75
CA GLY A 71 -27.59 -22.64 8.59
C GLY A 71 -26.75 -21.42 8.22
N ALA A 72 -25.68 -21.65 7.44
CA ALA A 72 -24.64 -20.64 7.17
C ALA A 72 -25.18 -19.34 6.54
N ASP A 73 -26.17 -19.40 5.66
CA ASP A 73 -26.63 -18.23 4.90
C ASP A 73 -27.56 -17.29 5.67
N ASN A 74 -28.15 -17.76 6.77
CA ASN A 74 -29.15 -16.99 7.51
C ASN A 74 -28.60 -16.29 8.76
N ILE A 75 -27.36 -16.58 9.15
CA ILE A 75 -26.75 -16.04 10.37
C ILE A 75 -26.18 -14.64 10.10
N LYS A 76 -26.64 -13.67 10.88
CA LYS A 76 -26.02 -12.34 10.99
C LYS A 76 -24.85 -12.42 11.98
N ASN A 77 -23.62 -12.47 11.47
CA ASN A 77 -22.42 -12.73 12.27
C ASN A 77 -22.06 -11.63 13.29
N VAL A 78 -22.54 -10.40 13.13
CA VAL A 78 -22.20 -9.27 14.02
C VAL A 78 -22.55 -9.57 15.48
N PHE A 79 -23.71 -10.20 15.73
CA PHE A 79 -24.09 -10.61 17.07
C PHE A 79 -23.09 -11.63 17.65
N LEU A 80 -22.67 -12.63 16.86
CA LEU A 80 -21.69 -13.64 17.29
C LEU A 80 -20.32 -13.01 17.57
N CYS A 81 -19.89 -12.07 16.72
CA CYS A 81 -18.64 -11.33 16.90
C CYS A 81 -18.60 -10.60 18.25
N GLY A 82 -19.65 -9.83 18.58
CA GLY A 82 -19.69 -9.12 19.85
C GLY A 82 -19.89 -10.06 21.03
N ALA A 83 -20.82 -11.02 20.95
CA ALA A 83 -21.09 -11.99 22.02
C ALA A 83 -19.84 -12.77 22.42
N LEU A 84 -19.11 -13.34 21.45
CA LEU A 84 -17.87 -14.07 21.75
C LEU A 84 -16.75 -13.14 22.23
N ARG A 85 -16.69 -11.89 21.77
CA ARG A 85 -15.75 -10.91 22.32
C ARG A 85 -16.03 -10.61 23.79
N GLY A 86 -17.30 -10.54 24.18
CA GLY A 86 -17.69 -10.41 25.58
C GLY A 86 -17.32 -11.64 26.40
N VAL A 87 -17.64 -12.84 25.88
CA VAL A 87 -17.25 -14.11 26.51
C VAL A 87 -15.72 -14.21 26.65
N TYR A 88 -14.94 -13.77 25.66
CA TYR A 88 -13.48 -13.74 25.76
C TYR A 88 -13.00 -12.89 26.93
N ARG A 89 -13.62 -11.74 27.20
CA ARG A 89 -13.23 -10.86 28.31
C ARG A 89 -13.51 -11.47 29.69
N GLN A 90 -14.52 -12.33 29.80
CA GLN A 90 -14.90 -13.00 31.04
C GLN A 90 -14.24 -14.37 31.21
N ALA A 91 -14.18 -15.16 30.14
CA ALA A 91 -13.75 -16.56 30.11
C ALA A 91 -12.97 -16.88 28.81
N PRO A 92 -11.71 -16.42 28.67
CA PRO A 92 -10.91 -16.60 27.45
C PRO A 92 -10.78 -18.06 26.99
N ALA A 93 -10.53 -18.98 27.93
CA ALA A 93 -10.36 -20.41 27.63
C ALA A 93 -11.63 -21.04 27.04
N LEU A 94 -12.81 -20.63 27.52
CA LEU A 94 -14.08 -21.07 26.96
C LEU A 94 -14.28 -20.53 25.54
N CYS A 95 -13.99 -19.25 25.32
CA CYS A 95 -14.08 -18.63 24.00
C CYS A 95 -13.21 -19.39 22.99
N HIS A 96 -11.96 -19.70 23.34
CA HIS A 96 -11.07 -20.50 22.48
C HIS A 96 -11.63 -21.89 22.20
N ALA A 97 -12.11 -22.61 23.22
CA ALA A 97 -12.71 -23.94 23.03
C ALA A 97 -13.93 -23.91 22.09
N VAL A 98 -14.75 -22.87 22.17
CA VAL A 98 -15.89 -22.67 21.26
C VAL A 98 -15.41 -22.43 19.82
N LEU A 99 -14.40 -21.59 19.63
CA LEU A 99 -13.87 -21.29 18.29
C LEU A 99 -13.14 -22.49 17.68
N ASP A 100 -12.39 -23.27 18.48
CA ASP A 100 -11.77 -24.51 18.03
C ASP A 100 -12.85 -25.51 17.56
N ALA A 101 -13.99 -25.60 18.26
CA ALA A 101 -15.11 -26.41 17.81
C ALA A 101 -15.76 -25.87 16.52
N TRP A 102 -15.96 -24.55 16.43
CA TRP A 102 -16.60 -23.91 15.26
C TRP A 102 -15.76 -23.96 13.99
N MET A 103 -14.44 -24.04 14.10
CA MET A 103 -13.55 -24.23 12.95
C MET A 103 -13.90 -25.48 12.14
N HIS A 104 -14.47 -26.50 12.79
CA HIS A 104 -14.86 -27.76 12.18
C HIS A 104 -16.37 -27.86 11.86
N MET A 105 -17.15 -26.79 12.10
CA MET A 105 -18.58 -26.76 11.82
C MET A 105 -18.85 -26.23 10.40
N PRO A 106 -19.43 -27.03 9.49
CA PRO A 106 -19.74 -26.58 8.13
C PRO A 106 -20.64 -25.33 8.09
N GLU A 107 -21.56 -25.19 9.04
CA GLU A 107 -22.47 -24.04 9.12
C GLU A 107 -21.75 -22.72 9.46
N MET A 108 -20.54 -22.80 10.01
CA MET A 108 -19.73 -21.65 10.38
C MET A 108 -18.69 -21.25 9.33
N GLU A 109 -18.51 -22.04 8.27
CA GLU A 109 -17.44 -21.84 7.29
C GLU A 109 -17.40 -20.42 6.72
N LYS A 110 -18.56 -19.86 6.35
CA LYS A 110 -18.68 -18.49 5.79
C LYS A 110 -18.40 -17.37 6.80
N HIS A 111 -18.53 -17.64 8.10
CA HIS A 111 -18.47 -16.63 9.16
C HIS A 111 -17.25 -16.77 10.06
N PHE A 112 -16.56 -17.91 10.00
CA PHE A 112 -15.49 -18.25 10.92
C PHE A 112 -14.37 -17.21 10.90
N ALA A 113 -13.85 -16.87 9.72
CA ALA A 113 -12.74 -15.94 9.57
C ALA A 113 -13.04 -14.56 10.20
N VAL A 114 -14.22 -14.00 9.93
CA VAL A 114 -14.63 -12.71 10.49
C VAL A 114 -14.84 -12.78 12.00
N ILE A 115 -15.49 -13.83 12.52
CA ILE A 115 -15.71 -13.99 13.97
C ILE A 115 -14.37 -14.15 14.70
N GLN A 116 -13.50 -15.03 14.19
CA GLN A 116 -12.18 -15.26 14.73
C GLN A 116 -11.36 -13.96 14.81
N ALA A 117 -11.39 -13.14 13.75
CA ALA A 117 -10.66 -11.88 13.71
C ALA A 117 -11.24 -10.77 14.62
N HIS A 118 -12.43 -10.95 15.21
CA HIS A 118 -12.95 -10.05 16.25
C HIS A 118 -12.43 -10.37 17.65
N ILE A 119 -11.87 -11.57 17.83
CA ILE A 119 -11.24 -11.99 19.06
C ILE A 119 -9.77 -11.54 19.03
N PRO A 120 -9.18 -11.12 20.17
CA PRO A 120 -7.78 -10.75 20.21
C PRO A 120 -6.88 -11.83 19.60
N MET A 121 -5.97 -11.38 18.73
CA MET A 121 -5.04 -12.25 17.99
C MET A 121 -3.83 -12.63 18.88
N ASP A 122 -4.12 -13.33 19.98
CA ASP A 122 -3.12 -13.99 20.83
C ASP A 122 -2.60 -15.29 20.19
N ALA A 123 -1.71 -16.00 20.90
CA ALA A 123 -1.08 -17.23 20.40
C ALA A 123 -2.11 -18.30 19.98
N ASN A 124 -3.17 -18.52 20.76
CA ASN A 124 -4.22 -19.50 20.43
C ASN A 124 -5.00 -19.07 19.18
N SER A 125 -5.30 -17.78 19.06
CA SER A 125 -5.96 -17.21 17.88
C SER A 125 -5.11 -17.34 16.63
N ILE A 126 -3.81 -17.04 16.71
CA ILE A 126 -2.86 -17.18 15.59
C ILE A 126 -2.78 -18.65 15.15
N GLU A 127 -2.52 -19.57 16.08
CA GLU A 127 -2.42 -21.01 15.79
C GLU A 127 -3.71 -21.56 15.15
N ARG A 128 -4.88 -21.15 15.64
CA ARG A 128 -6.17 -21.55 15.07
C ARG A 128 -6.39 -20.98 13.67
N VAL A 129 -5.98 -19.73 13.41
CA VAL A 129 -6.05 -19.15 12.05
C VAL A 129 -5.11 -19.90 11.11
N MET A 130 -3.88 -20.21 11.54
CA MET A 130 -2.95 -21.00 10.73
C MET A 130 -3.54 -22.37 10.37
N ARG A 131 -4.10 -23.10 11.35
CA ARG A 131 -4.81 -24.38 11.11
C ARG A 131 -6.00 -24.22 10.15
N HIS A 132 -6.78 -23.16 10.30
CA HIS A 132 -7.91 -22.91 9.39
C HIS A 132 -7.45 -22.71 7.94
N LEU A 133 -6.30 -22.07 7.74
CA LEU A 133 -5.72 -21.80 6.43
C LEU A 133 -4.93 -22.99 5.84
N GLU A 134 -4.79 -24.12 6.54
CA GLU A 134 -4.18 -25.34 5.97
C GLU A 134 -5.02 -25.91 4.80
N ASP A 135 -6.32 -25.59 4.74
CA ASP A 135 -7.19 -25.94 3.62
C ASP A 135 -7.14 -24.85 2.53
N PRO A 136 -6.54 -25.12 1.35
CA PRO A 136 -6.38 -24.12 0.29
C PRO A 136 -7.71 -23.64 -0.31
N GLY A 137 -8.82 -24.35 -0.06
CA GLY A 137 -10.16 -23.96 -0.51
C GLY A 137 -10.82 -22.85 0.30
N LYS A 138 -10.23 -22.45 1.44
CA LYS A 138 -10.84 -21.44 2.32
C LYS A 138 -10.80 -20.04 1.71
N ASP A 139 -11.92 -19.33 1.85
CA ASP A 139 -11.98 -17.88 1.59
C ASP A 139 -11.39 -17.13 2.78
N VAL A 140 -10.39 -16.31 2.50
CA VAL A 140 -9.67 -15.53 3.51
C VAL A 140 -10.19 -14.10 3.64
N SER A 141 -11.16 -13.70 2.80
CA SER A 141 -11.70 -12.33 2.76
C SER A 141 -12.18 -11.81 4.13
N GLY A 142 -12.72 -12.69 4.98
CA GLY A 142 -13.17 -12.36 6.33
C GLY A 142 -12.05 -11.85 7.25
N TYR A 143 -10.79 -12.23 7.01
CA TYR A 143 -9.63 -11.74 7.78
C TYR A 143 -9.26 -10.29 7.45
N ARG A 144 -9.79 -9.71 6.36
CA ARG A 144 -9.57 -8.29 6.02
C ARG A 144 -9.99 -7.35 7.15
N ILE A 145 -10.89 -7.77 8.04
CA ILE A 145 -11.28 -6.99 9.24
C ILE A 145 -10.11 -6.70 10.19
N LEU A 146 -8.99 -7.45 10.10
CA LEU A 146 -7.76 -7.18 10.88
C LEU A 146 -7.15 -5.80 10.57
N THR A 147 -7.44 -5.23 9.41
CA THR A 147 -7.08 -3.85 9.02
C THR A 147 -7.74 -2.80 9.91
N SER A 148 -8.89 -3.13 10.52
CA SER A 148 -9.71 -2.18 11.26
C SER A 148 -9.43 -2.25 12.76
N GLY A 149 -9.45 -1.10 13.43
CA GLY A 149 -9.42 -1.02 14.90
C GLY A 149 -8.16 -1.60 15.54
N MET A 150 -7.01 -1.52 14.86
CA MET A 150 -5.70 -1.96 15.36
C MET A 150 -5.64 -3.46 15.71
N ARG A 151 -6.52 -4.30 15.13
CA ARG A 151 -6.61 -5.73 15.48
C ARG A 151 -5.32 -6.50 15.14
N HIS A 152 -4.62 -6.07 14.09
CA HIS A 152 -3.33 -6.62 13.70
C HIS A 152 -2.18 -6.20 14.64
N ALA A 153 -2.37 -5.19 15.51
CA ALA A 153 -1.31 -4.60 16.32
C ALA A 153 -0.66 -5.60 17.29
N MET A 154 -1.46 -6.52 17.84
CA MET A 154 -0.97 -7.52 18.80
C MET A 154 -0.23 -8.70 18.17
N ILE A 155 -0.29 -8.85 16.84
CA ILE A 155 0.36 -9.95 16.14
C ILE A 155 1.87 -9.64 16.08
N PRO A 156 2.75 -10.52 16.57
CA PRO A 156 4.19 -10.39 16.38
C PRO A 156 4.54 -10.45 14.88
N ASP A 157 5.52 -9.67 14.43
CA ASP A 157 5.88 -9.62 13.01
C ASP A 157 6.21 -11.00 12.42
N SER A 158 6.88 -11.88 13.18
CA SER A 158 7.19 -13.25 12.74
C SER A 158 5.93 -14.03 12.40
N SER A 159 4.95 -14.03 13.30
CA SER A 159 3.67 -14.71 13.09
C SER A 159 2.83 -14.02 12.01
N LEU A 160 2.93 -12.69 11.91
CA LEU A 160 2.24 -11.95 10.86
C LEU A 160 2.78 -12.32 9.48
N ILE A 161 4.10 -12.43 9.31
CA ILE A 161 4.73 -12.87 8.04
C ILE A 161 4.19 -14.24 7.64
N GLU A 162 4.18 -15.20 8.55
CA GLU A 162 3.66 -16.55 8.28
C GLU A 162 2.18 -16.53 7.89
N LEU A 163 1.34 -15.79 8.62
CA LEU A 163 -0.08 -15.63 8.31
C LEU A 163 -0.30 -15.00 6.93
N LEU A 164 0.43 -13.93 6.64
CA LEU A 164 0.36 -13.19 5.38
C LEU A 164 0.75 -14.08 4.19
N GLN A 165 1.86 -14.82 4.31
CA GLN A 165 2.31 -15.76 3.29
C GLN A 165 1.32 -16.89 3.06
N LEU A 166 0.73 -17.42 4.13
CA LEU A 166 -0.26 -18.48 4.02
C LEU A 166 -1.53 -17.96 3.33
N MET A 167 -2.08 -16.83 3.79
CA MET A 167 -3.25 -16.17 3.17
C MET A 167 -3.02 -15.85 1.70
N TRP A 168 -1.81 -15.44 1.30
CA TRP A 168 -1.47 -15.10 -0.08
C TRP A 168 -1.80 -16.21 -1.09
N CYS A 169 -1.74 -17.47 -0.67
CA CYS A 169 -1.99 -18.63 -1.53
C CYS A 169 -3.48 -18.95 -1.76
N HIS A 170 -4.41 -18.23 -1.10
CA HIS A 170 -5.85 -18.48 -1.20
C HIS A 170 -6.56 -17.56 -2.20
N HIS A 171 -7.81 -17.91 -2.53
CA HIS A 171 -8.71 -17.02 -3.24
C HIS A 171 -8.95 -15.72 -2.45
N ASN A 172 -8.92 -14.57 -3.12
CA ASN A 172 -8.91 -13.22 -2.50
C ASN A 172 -7.74 -12.98 -1.51
N GLY A 173 -6.75 -13.87 -1.50
CA GLY A 173 -5.63 -13.88 -0.58
C GLY A 173 -4.71 -12.69 -0.73
N PRO A 174 -4.18 -12.42 -1.93
CA PRO A 174 -3.28 -11.30 -2.15
C PRO A 174 -3.91 -9.96 -1.77
N SER A 175 -5.18 -9.72 -2.09
CA SER A 175 -5.94 -8.53 -1.66
C SER A 175 -5.92 -8.36 -0.14
N THR A 176 -6.34 -9.42 0.56
CA THR A 176 -6.53 -9.43 2.00
C THR A 176 -5.20 -9.26 2.73
N ALA A 177 -4.20 -10.02 2.30
CA ALA A 177 -2.88 -10.00 2.91
C ALA A 177 -2.18 -8.66 2.68
N PHE A 178 -2.29 -8.09 1.48
CA PHE A 178 -1.68 -6.79 1.17
C PHE A 178 -2.33 -5.64 1.96
N ASP A 179 -3.65 -5.67 2.16
CA ASP A 179 -4.35 -4.69 3.00
C ASP A 179 -3.91 -4.76 4.48
N ILE A 180 -3.76 -5.98 5.02
CA ILE A 180 -3.26 -6.17 6.39
C ILE A 180 -1.82 -5.66 6.51
N LEU A 181 -0.96 -5.97 5.54
CA LEU A 181 0.41 -5.48 5.48
C LEU A 181 0.44 -3.94 5.40
N SER A 182 -0.40 -3.33 4.56
CA SER A 182 -0.53 -1.88 4.43
C SER A 182 -0.79 -1.21 5.77
N MET A 183 -1.79 -1.71 6.51
CA MET A 183 -2.12 -1.16 7.82
C MET A 183 -1.02 -1.37 8.85
N ARG A 184 -0.35 -2.54 8.85
CA ARG A 184 0.79 -2.79 9.75
C ARG A 184 1.94 -1.82 9.50
N VAL A 185 2.25 -1.56 8.23
CA VAL A 185 3.31 -0.63 7.83
C VAL A 185 2.92 0.82 8.13
N HIS A 186 1.64 1.17 7.99
CA HIS A 186 1.13 2.49 8.35
C HIS A 186 1.30 2.82 9.84
N ASP A 187 1.19 1.80 10.71
CA ASP A 187 1.41 1.96 12.15
C ASP A 187 2.89 2.04 12.55
N ASP A 188 3.83 1.93 11.61
CA ASP A 188 5.26 2.09 11.91
C ASP A 188 5.56 3.47 12.53
N GLY A 189 6.24 3.47 13.67
CA GLY A 189 6.52 4.65 14.47
C GLY A 189 5.36 5.10 15.36
N ARG A 190 4.15 4.53 15.22
CA ARG A 190 3.02 4.77 16.14
C ARG A 190 3.23 3.99 17.43
N ASP A 191 3.01 4.65 18.57
CA ASP A 191 3.08 4.04 19.91
C ASP A 191 4.38 3.25 20.19
N GLY A 192 5.49 3.63 19.55
CA GLY A 192 6.79 2.98 19.71
C GLY A 192 6.97 1.66 18.93
N TYR A 193 5.99 1.26 18.12
CA TYR A 193 6.15 0.12 17.23
C TYR A 193 7.11 0.44 16.07
N VAL A 194 7.94 -0.53 15.70
CA VAL A 194 8.86 -0.45 14.56
C VAL A 194 8.76 -1.77 13.80
N CYS A 195 8.48 -1.69 12.50
CA CYS A 195 8.47 -2.83 11.60
C CYS A 195 9.83 -3.51 11.59
N SER A 196 9.82 -4.82 11.77
CA SER A 196 11.00 -5.65 11.65
C SER A 196 11.48 -5.71 10.19
N GLU A 197 12.78 -5.87 10.01
CA GLU A 197 13.39 -6.00 8.69
C GLU A 197 12.82 -7.17 7.87
N PRO A 198 12.54 -8.36 8.43
CA PRO A 198 11.88 -9.45 7.68
C PRO A 198 10.50 -9.08 7.14
N LEU A 199 9.72 -8.26 7.87
CA LEU A 199 8.41 -7.80 7.41
C LEU A 199 8.56 -6.80 6.25
N LEU A 200 9.54 -5.90 6.33
CA LEU A 200 9.85 -4.97 5.24
C LEU A 200 10.42 -5.72 4.02
N GLU A 201 11.16 -6.80 4.23
CA GLU A 201 11.65 -7.66 3.15
C GLU A 201 10.52 -8.37 2.42
N LEU A 202 9.55 -8.93 3.17
CA LEU A 202 8.31 -9.46 2.59
C LEU A 202 7.61 -8.40 1.76
N ALA A 203 7.46 -7.18 2.29
CA ALA A 203 6.80 -6.08 1.59
C ALA A 203 7.51 -5.72 0.27
N ARG A 204 8.84 -5.60 0.26
CA ARG A 204 9.61 -5.33 -0.96
C ARG A 204 9.47 -6.45 -1.99
N GLY A 205 9.54 -7.71 -1.54
CA GLY A 205 9.37 -8.89 -2.39
C GLY A 205 7.99 -8.93 -3.05
N TRP A 206 6.93 -8.67 -2.27
CA TRP A 206 5.57 -8.60 -2.78
C TRP A 206 5.36 -7.44 -3.73
N ILE A 207 5.85 -6.24 -3.42
CA ILE A 207 5.83 -5.12 -4.36
C ILE A 207 6.49 -5.55 -5.67
N CYS A 208 7.70 -6.11 -5.66
CA CYS A 208 8.36 -6.57 -6.88
C CYS A 208 7.54 -7.63 -7.66
N ALA A 209 6.89 -8.56 -6.96
CA ALA A 209 6.06 -9.59 -7.58
C ALA A 209 4.78 -9.01 -8.24
N ILE A 210 4.12 -8.07 -7.56
CA ILE A 210 2.96 -7.34 -8.07
C ILE A 210 3.35 -6.55 -9.32
N ILE A 211 4.46 -5.80 -9.23
CA ILE A 211 5.01 -5.01 -10.33
C ILE A 211 5.32 -5.89 -11.54
N TYR A 212 5.87 -7.08 -11.31
CA TYR A 212 6.20 -8.01 -12.38
C TYR A 212 4.96 -8.61 -13.07
N GLY A 213 3.80 -8.66 -12.38
CA GLY A 213 2.60 -9.32 -12.88
C GLY A 213 2.63 -10.85 -12.75
N HIS A 214 3.35 -11.39 -11.75
CA HIS A 214 3.43 -12.83 -11.45
C HIS A 214 2.53 -13.21 -10.27
N PRO A 215 2.11 -14.48 -10.16
CA PRO A 215 0.94 -15.08 -10.82
C PRO A 215 -0.39 -14.63 -10.17
N VAL A 216 -0.44 -13.48 -9.50
CA VAL A 216 -1.66 -12.97 -8.90
C VAL A 216 -2.51 -12.28 -9.96
N PRO A 217 -3.82 -12.58 -10.08
CA PRO A 217 -4.72 -11.76 -10.87
C PRO A 217 -4.63 -10.31 -10.38
N THR A 218 -4.06 -9.42 -11.18
CA THR A 218 -3.83 -8.00 -10.84
C THR A 218 -5.11 -7.25 -10.47
N ARG A 219 -6.29 -7.81 -10.81
CA ARG A 219 -7.61 -7.29 -10.42
C ARG A 219 -7.90 -7.40 -8.92
N ASP A 220 -7.18 -8.24 -8.19
CA ASP A 220 -7.46 -8.50 -6.78
C ASP A 220 -6.61 -7.65 -5.83
N ILE A 221 -5.54 -6.99 -6.29
CA ILE A 221 -4.64 -6.23 -5.41
C ILE A 221 -5.02 -4.73 -5.44
N PRO A 222 -5.32 -4.10 -4.30
CA PRO A 222 -5.51 -2.65 -4.22
C PRO A 222 -4.18 -1.95 -4.51
N THR A 223 -4.04 -1.33 -5.69
CA THR A 223 -2.79 -0.66 -6.09
C THR A 223 -2.57 0.67 -5.36
N ASP A 224 -3.66 1.25 -4.83
CA ASP A 224 -3.75 2.49 -4.07
C ASP A 224 -2.90 2.53 -2.80
N ASN A 225 -2.44 1.38 -2.29
CA ASN A 225 -1.60 1.29 -1.10
C ASN A 225 -0.11 1.00 -1.40
N ILE A 226 0.28 0.75 -2.66
CA ILE A 226 1.65 0.35 -3.01
C ILE A 226 2.66 1.43 -2.64
N SER A 227 2.40 2.69 -3.02
CA SER A 227 3.31 3.80 -2.72
C SER A 227 3.53 4.02 -1.23
N ALA A 228 2.46 3.89 -0.43
CA ALA A 228 2.54 4.07 1.02
C ALA A 228 3.43 3.00 1.67
N ILE A 229 3.26 1.74 1.27
CA ILE A 229 4.12 0.64 1.74
C ILE A 229 5.53 0.82 1.23
N ALA A 230 5.70 1.13 -0.05
CA ALA A 230 7.00 1.31 -0.69
C ALA A 230 7.83 2.41 -0.01
N LYS A 231 7.19 3.53 0.35
CA LYS A 231 7.85 4.64 1.05
C LYS A 231 8.57 4.16 2.29
N ARG A 232 7.94 3.28 3.07
CA ARG A 232 8.52 2.76 4.29
C ARG A 232 9.48 1.60 4.04
N ALA A 233 9.11 0.67 3.16
CA ALA A 233 9.88 -0.53 2.88
C ALA A 233 11.22 -0.24 2.19
N PHE A 234 11.29 0.82 1.37
CA PHE A 234 12.51 1.20 0.64
C PHE A 234 13.33 2.32 1.29
N GLN A 235 12.88 2.91 2.41
CA GLN A 235 13.61 4.00 3.09
C GLN A 235 15.03 3.63 3.50
N ALA A 236 15.24 2.40 3.95
CA ALA A 236 16.55 1.87 4.36
C ALA A 236 16.96 0.65 3.52
N CYS A 237 16.45 0.53 2.29
CA CYS A 237 16.76 -0.63 1.45
C CYS A 237 18.25 -0.69 1.08
N SER A 238 18.74 -1.90 0.81
CA SER A 238 20.07 -2.10 0.25
C SER A 238 20.11 -1.75 -1.24
N ALA A 239 21.32 -1.53 -1.76
CA ALA A 239 21.51 -1.31 -3.20
C ALA A 239 21.01 -2.49 -4.05
N GLU A 240 21.11 -3.72 -3.54
CA GLU A 240 20.61 -4.92 -4.22
C GLU A 240 19.09 -4.92 -4.32
N GLN A 241 18.40 -4.62 -3.22
CA GLN A 241 16.93 -4.53 -3.19
C GLN A 241 16.40 -3.43 -4.12
N ALA A 242 17.11 -2.30 -4.21
CA ALA A 242 16.78 -1.27 -5.18
C ALA A 242 16.97 -1.74 -6.64
N ARG A 243 18.05 -2.49 -6.93
CA ARG A 243 18.26 -3.07 -8.26
C ARG A 243 17.17 -4.08 -8.63
N ASP A 244 16.73 -4.91 -7.69
CA ASP A 244 15.66 -5.88 -7.92
C ASP A 244 14.35 -5.20 -8.31
N LEU A 245 14.02 -4.11 -7.62
CA LEU A 245 12.86 -3.28 -7.94
C LEU A 245 12.99 -2.64 -9.33
N LEU A 246 14.13 -2.01 -9.65
CA LEU A 246 14.35 -1.44 -10.99
C LEU A 246 14.26 -2.51 -12.09
N ALA A 247 14.78 -3.71 -11.85
CA ALA A 247 14.68 -4.81 -12.78
C ALA A 247 13.24 -5.31 -12.94
N ALA A 248 12.43 -5.33 -11.87
CA ALA A 248 11.00 -5.64 -11.95
C ALA A 248 10.25 -4.59 -12.79
N ILE A 249 10.61 -3.31 -12.65
CA ILE A 249 10.02 -2.18 -13.40
C ILE A 249 10.33 -2.26 -14.91
N VAL A 250 11.55 -2.62 -15.29
CA VAL A 250 11.89 -2.79 -16.72
C VAL A 250 11.08 -3.93 -17.33
N ARG A 251 11.10 -5.10 -16.68
CA ARG A 251 10.43 -6.31 -17.18
C ARG A 251 8.92 -6.19 -17.30
N SER A 252 8.30 -5.41 -16.42
CA SER A 252 6.85 -5.20 -16.45
C SER A 252 6.41 -4.32 -17.62
N SER A 253 7.25 -3.35 -17.99
CA SER A 253 7.05 -2.52 -19.19
C SER A 253 7.08 -3.34 -20.47
N GLU A 254 8.00 -4.30 -20.58
CA GLU A 254 8.08 -5.24 -21.71
C GLU A 254 6.81 -6.09 -21.87
N ARG A 255 6.02 -6.24 -20.80
CA ARG A 255 4.83 -7.11 -20.74
C ARG A 255 3.51 -6.36 -20.79
N TYR A 256 3.52 -5.02 -20.82
CA TYR A 256 2.31 -4.17 -20.78
C TYR A 256 1.35 -4.50 -19.62
N THR A 257 1.91 -4.87 -18.46
CA THR A 257 1.12 -5.38 -17.32
C THR A 257 0.70 -4.32 -16.30
N LEU A 258 1.07 -3.04 -16.50
CA LEU A 258 1.01 -2.02 -15.45
C LEU A 258 0.18 -0.78 -15.80
N HIS A 259 -0.42 -0.18 -14.77
CA HIS A 259 -1.02 1.16 -14.77
C HIS A 259 0.01 2.23 -14.35
N ASP A 260 -0.03 3.41 -14.96
CA ASP A 260 1.07 4.39 -14.93
C ASP A 260 1.29 5.13 -13.59
N TYR A 261 0.26 5.30 -12.75
CA TYR A 261 0.28 6.29 -11.65
C TYR A 261 1.05 5.85 -10.38
N ASP A 262 0.96 4.59 -9.97
CA ASP A 262 1.54 4.14 -8.68
C ASP A 262 3.08 3.99 -8.71
N PHE A 263 3.69 4.04 -9.89
CA PHE A 263 5.11 3.75 -10.08
C PHE A 263 6.01 4.95 -10.04
N THR A 264 5.51 6.12 -10.44
CA THR A 264 6.27 7.36 -10.42
C THR A 264 6.69 7.70 -9.00
N GLU A 265 5.81 7.47 -8.02
CA GLU A 265 6.13 7.66 -6.61
C GLU A 265 7.19 6.65 -6.15
N VAL A 266 7.05 5.36 -6.51
CA VAL A 266 8.01 4.31 -6.19
C VAL A 266 9.41 4.60 -6.77
N LEU A 267 9.49 5.05 -8.03
CA LEU A 267 10.74 5.48 -8.64
C LEU A 267 11.34 6.71 -7.95
N GLY A 268 10.50 7.69 -7.58
CA GLY A 268 10.93 8.86 -6.82
C GLY A 268 11.56 8.50 -5.47
N LEU A 269 11.04 7.47 -4.79
CA LEU A 269 11.63 6.97 -3.54
C LEU A 269 13.04 6.41 -3.77
N ILE A 270 13.26 5.65 -4.84
CA ILE A 270 14.59 5.13 -5.18
C ILE A 270 15.55 6.25 -5.59
N CYS A 271 15.07 7.28 -6.29
CA CYS A 271 15.88 8.47 -6.58
C CYS A 271 16.37 9.15 -5.29
N HIS A 272 15.53 9.17 -4.26
CA HIS A 272 15.86 9.79 -2.99
C HIS A 272 16.80 8.93 -2.13
N TYR A 273 16.50 7.64 -1.95
CA TYR A 273 17.22 6.76 -1.02
C TYR A 273 18.41 6.02 -1.64
N GLN A 274 18.38 5.74 -2.94
CA GLN A 274 19.41 4.99 -3.68
C GLN A 274 19.79 5.67 -5.01
N PRO A 275 20.16 6.98 -4.99
CA PRO A 275 20.43 7.75 -6.21
C PRO A 275 21.55 7.16 -7.07
N GLN A 276 22.60 6.60 -6.45
CA GLN A 276 23.69 5.98 -7.20
C GLN A 276 23.23 4.74 -7.98
N VAL A 277 22.32 3.94 -7.42
CA VAL A 277 21.81 2.72 -8.07
C VAL A 277 21.05 3.04 -9.34
N ILE A 278 20.18 4.06 -9.30
CA ILE A 278 19.40 4.45 -10.48
C ILE A 278 20.28 5.10 -11.56
N LEU A 279 21.25 5.91 -11.16
CA LEU A 279 22.21 6.53 -12.07
C LEU A 279 23.12 5.48 -12.74
N ASP A 280 23.64 4.52 -11.98
CA ASP A 280 24.43 3.42 -12.52
C ASP A 280 23.58 2.48 -13.39
N ARG A 281 22.29 2.31 -13.08
CA ARG A 281 21.40 1.57 -13.97
C ARG A 281 21.21 2.28 -15.31
N LEU A 282 21.09 3.61 -15.30
CA LEU A 282 20.91 4.41 -16.50
C LEU A 282 22.14 4.38 -17.43
N CYS A 283 23.34 4.41 -16.84
CA CYS A 283 24.60 4.21 -17.59
C CYS A 283 25.49 3.18 -16.89
N PRO A 284 25.34 1.87 -17.21
CA PRO A 284 26.02 0.78 -16.50
C PRO A 284 27.54 0.74 -16.72
N ALA A 285 28.02 1.39 -17.78
CA ALA A 285 29.43 1.57 -18.06
C ALA A 285 29.67 2.92 -18.78
N PRO A 286 30.89 3.47 -18.75
CA PRO A 286 31.22 4.65 -19.55
C PRO A 286 30.91 4.43 -21.03
N GLY A 287 30.21 5.37 -21.65
CA GLY A 287 29.77 5.31 -23.05
C GLY A 287 28.56 4.41 -23.31
N VAL A 288 27.97 3.78 -22.29
CA VAL A 288 26.85 2.86 -22.43
C VAL A 288 25.62 3.41 -21.72
N ILE A 289 24.51 3.51 -22.46
CA ILE A 289 23.18 3.83 -21.93
C ILE A 289 22.37 2.52 -21.89
N ASP A 290 21.69 2.25 -20.78
CA ASP A 290 20.68 1.18 -20.74
C ASP A 290 19.41 1.68 -21.43
N GLU A 291 19.29 1.42 -22.73
CA GLU A 291 18.15 1.88 -23.54
C GLU A 291 16.81 1.36 -22.99
N ALA A 292 16.75 0.11 -22.52
CA ALA A 292 15.51 -0.44 -21.97
C ALA A 292 15.08 0.32 -20.71
N PHE A 293 16.01 0.62 -19.81
CA PHE A 293 15.68 1.42 -18.63
C PHE A 293 15.40 2.89 -18.97
N HIS A 294 16.16 3.47 -19.89
CA HIS A 294 15.95 4.84 -20.38
C HIS A 294 14.54 5.00 -20.98
N ASP A 295 14.13 4.07 -21.84
CA ASP A 295 12.79 4.06 -22.46
C ASP A 295 11.68 3.93 -21.42
N VAL A 296 11.87 3.09 -20.41
CA VAL A 296 10.88 2.91 -19.34
C VAL A 296 10.71 4.18 -18.52
N VAL A 297 11.80 4.88 -18.22
CA VAL A 297 11.75 6.16 -17.50
C VAL A 297 11.17 7.25 -18.41
N SER A 298 11.57 7.31 -19.68
CA SER A 298 11.14 8.33 -20.64
C SER A 298 9.66 8.22 -21.02
N GLN A 299 9.14 7.00 -21.21
CA GLN A 299 7.73 6.75 -21.47
C GLN A 299 6.85 7.08 -20.26
N ARG A 300 7.39 7.06 -19.05
CA ARG A 300 6.66 7.39 -17.82
C ARG A 300 6.78 8.85 -17.42
N SER A 301 7.56 9.61 -18.18
CA SER A 301 7.69 11.06 -18.05
C SER A 301 6.40 11.83 -18.33
N TYR A 302 5.37 11.20 -18.93
CA TYR A 302 4.01 11.78 -19.10
C TYR A 302 3.19 11.87 -17.80
N SER A 303 3.72 11.34 -16.69
CA SER A 303 3.12 11.55 -15.37
C SER A 303 3.55 12.90 -14.78
N LYS A 304 2.69 13.52 -13.98
CA LYS A 304 2.85 14.88 -13.41
C LYS A 304 4.13 15.12 -12.59
N ALA A 305 4.90 14.07 -12.29
CA ALA A 305 6.17 14.16 -11.58
C ALA A 305 7.23 13.34 -12.32
N GLN A 306 8.22 13.97 -12.95
CA GLN A 306 9.34 13.22 -13.49
C GLN A 306 10.26 12.77 -12.34
N PRO A 307 10.38 11.45 -12.08
CA PRO A 307 11.00 10.96 -10.86
C PRO A 307 12.49 11.33 -10.77
N LEU A 308 13.20 11.45 -11.90
CA LEU A 308 14.62 11.83 -11.89
C LEU A 308 14.87 13.30 -11.51
N THR A 309 13.84 14.16 -11.51
CA THR A 309 13.98 15.56 -11.12
C THR A 309 14.31 15.72 -9.63
N VAL A 310 13.98 14.72 -8.80
CA VAL A 310 14.23 14.76 -7.34
C VAL A 310 15.62 14.24 -6.94
N LEU A 311 16.47 13.89 -7.90
CA LEU A 311 17.80 13.37 -7.63
C LEU A 311 18.67 14.38 -6.86
N PRO A 312 19.42 13.96 -5.83
CA PRO A 312 20.32 14.85 -5.08
C PRO A 312 21.43 15.44 -5.95
N LEU A 313 21.45 16.77 -6.07
CA LEU A 313 22.35 17.51 -6.97
C LEU A 313 23.82 17.07 -6.88
N ALA A 314 24.37 16.98 -5.66
CA ALA A 314 25.77 16.63 -5.46
C ALA A 314 26.13 15.22 -6.00
N VAL A 315 25.26 14.24 -5.77
CA VAL A 315 25.46 12.86 -6.24
C VAL A 315 25.36 12.81 -7.77
N THR A 316 24.34 13.45 -8.32
CA THR A 316 24.09 13.51 -9.76
C THR A 316 25.25 14.15 -10.51
N MET A 317 25.72 15.31 -10.05
CA MET A 317 26.83 15.99 -10.71
C MET A 317 28.14 15.20 -10.60
N ALA A 318 28.42 14.56 -9.47
CA ALA A 318 29.58 13.68 -9.32
C ALA A 318 29.52 12.48 -10.27
N TRP A 319 28.35 11.87 -10.45
CA TRP A 319 28.14 10.80 -11.43
C TRP A 319 28.34 11.30 -12.86
N CYS A 320 27.78 12.46 -13.23
CA CYS A 320 27.95 13.05 -14.55
C CYS A 320 29.43 13.32 -14.87
N GLN A 321 30.24 13.76 -13.91
CA GLN A 321 31.67 14.05 -14.11
C GLN A 321 32.54 12.83 -14.43
N GLN A 322 32.09 11.61 -14.10
CA GLN A 322 32.85 10.39 -14.39
C GLN A 322 32.78 9.99 -15.88
N ASP A 323 31.71 10.37 -16.59
CA ASP A 323 31.60 10.23 -18.05
C ASP A 323 30.81 11.40 -18.65
N PRO A 324 31.45 12.59 -18.76
CA PRO A 324 30.74 13.83 -19.06
C PRO A 324 30.05 13.87 -20.43
N ARG A 325 30.56 13.11 -21.41
CA ARG A 325 30.02 13.12 -22.78
C ARG A 325 28.73 12.32 -22.92
N THR A 326 28.55 11.29 -22.09
CA THR A 326 27.38 10.40 -22.14
C THR A 326 26.34 10.79 -21.11
N ARG A 327 26.78 11.04 -19.87
CA ARG A 327 25.89 11.15 -18.72
C ARG A 327 25.12 12.46 -18.66
N TYR A 328 25.74 13.57 -19.08
CA TYR A 328 25.05 14.86 -19.15
C TYR A 328 23.90 14.85 -20.18
N PRO A 329 24.13 14.46 -21.46
CA PRO A 329 23.03 14.43 -22.43
C PRO A 329 21.96 13.39 -22.09
N CYS A 330 22.35 12.23 -21.56
CA CYS A 330 21.41 11.18 -21.17
C CYS A 330 20.44 11.66 -20.08
N LEU A 331 20.95 12.30 -19.02
CA LEU A 331 20.08 12.78 -17.95
C LEU A 331 19.19 13.95 -18.38
N ALA A 332 19.71 14.82 -19.26
CA ALA A 332 18.97 15.97 -19.79
C ALA A 332 17.65 15.59 -20.47
N THR A 333 17.54 14.39 -21.05
CA THR A 333 16.31 13.91 -21.70
C THR A 333 15.26 13.36 -20.74
N LEU A 334 15.58 13.22 -19.44
CA LEU A 334 14.76 12.48 -18.47
C LEU A 334 14.32 13.29 -17.23
N ILE A 335 14.68 14.57 -17.16
CA ILE A 335 14.31 15.46 -16.06
C ILE A 335 13.31 16.51 -16.52
N SER A 336 12.48 17.00 -15.61
CA SER A 336 11.73 18.24 -15.81
C SER A 336 12.68 19.42 -15.63
N PRO A 337 12.99 20.16 -16.71
CA PRO A 337 14.00 21.20 -16.64
C PRO A 337 13.45 22.54 -16.15
N TYR A 338 12.12 22.66 -16.04
CA TYR A 338 11.41 23.89 -15.69
C TYR A 338 10.62 23.73 -14.39
N GLU A 339 10.56 24.81 -13.61
CA GLU A 339 9.64 24.96 -12.49
C GLU A 339 8.98 26.35 -12.52
N LYS A 340 7.82 26.49 -11.86
CA LYS A 340 7.13 27.77 -11.77
C LYS A 340 7.74 28.64 -10.67
N SER A 341 8.09 29.87 -11.03
CA SER A 341 8.46 30.94 -10.10
C SER A 341 7.53 32.13 -10.30
N GLY A 342 6.43 32.15 -9.54
CA GLY A 342 5.33 33.09 -9.78
C GLY A 342 4.58 32.73 -11.07
N GLU A 343 4.45 33.71 -11.97
CA GLU A 343 3.77 33.55 -13.27
C GLU A 343 4.70 33.08 -14.40
N HIS A 344 6.00 32.90 -14.14
CA HIS A 344 7.00 32.56 -15.15
C HIS A 344 7.69 31.23 -14.87
N LEU A 345 8.16 30.57 -15.93
CA LEU A 345 9.05 29.41 -15.83
C LEU A 345 10.50 29.83 -15.59
N VAL A 346 11.19 29.07 -14.74
CA VAL A 346 12.63 29.15 -14.52
C VAL A 346 13.28 27.79 -14.69
N TRP A 347 14.58 27.77 -15.01
CA TRP A 347 15.38 26.53 -14.99
C TRP A 347 15.46 25.98 -13.58
N THR A 348 15.23 24.67 -13.42
CA THR A 348 15.46 23.99 -12.13
C THR A 348 16.94 24.03 -11.76
N ALA A 349 17.25 23.86 -10.47
CA ALA A 349 18.62 23.79 -9.98
C ALA A 349 19.44 22.70 -10.69
N LEU A 350 18.81 21.55 -10.97
CA LEU A 350 19.45 20.44 -11.68
C LEU A 350 19.70 20.78 -13.16
N ALA A 351 18.73 21.38 -13.86
CA ALA A 351 18.91 21.82 -15.23
C ALA A 351 20.05 22.84 -15.36
N ASN A 352 20.10 23.84 -14.48
CA ASN A 352 21.19 24.83 -14.44
C ASN A 352 22.56 24.16 -14.23
N ALA A 353 22.65 23.19 -13.31
CA ALA A 353 23.90 22.49 -13.07
C ALA A 353 24.34 21.62 -14.27
N LEU A 354 23.40 20.98 -14.97
CA LEU A 354 23.68 20.25 -16.21
C LEU A 354 24.18 21.19 -17.30
N ILE A 355 23.53 22.34 -17.50
CA ILE A 355 23.94 23.34 -18.50
C ILE A 355 25.34 23.87 -18.19
N ALA A 356 25.63 24.18 -16.93
CA ALA A 356 26.92 24.75 -16.52
C ALA A 356 28.07 23.74 -16.52
N GLY A 357 27.80 22.48 -16.19
CA GLY A 357 28.82 21.44 -16.03
C GLY A 357 29.16 20.65 -17.30
N ALA A 358 28.35 20.77 -18.36
CA ALA A 358 28.47 19.95 -19.55
C ALA A 358 29.70 20.33 -20.40
N PRO A 359 30.45 19.34 -20.93
CA PRO A 359 31.56 19.60 -21.84
C PRO A 359 31.11 20.10 -23.22
N SER A 360 29.83 19.89 -23.56
CA SER A 360 29.21 20.38 -24.79
C SER A 360 27.76 20.79 -24.46
N PRO A 361 27.40 22.08 -24.58
CA PRO A 361 26.07 22.56 -24.21
C PRO A 361 24.95 22.08 -25.15
N GLU A 362 25.25 21.86 -26.43
CA GLU A 362 24.24 21.61 -27.47
C GLU A 362 23.42 20.31 -27.24
N PRO A 363 24.02 19.14 -26.96
CA PRO A 363 23.26 17.92 -26.69
C PRO A 363 22.42 18.00 -25.41
N VAL A 364 22.93 18.69 -24.38
CA VAL A 364 22.24 18.87 -23.09
C VAL A 364 21.03 19.77 -23.27
N LEU A 365 21.21 20.96 -23.86
CA LEU A 365 20.10 21.86 -24.10
C LEU A 365 19.06 21.24 -25.05
N SER A 366 19.49 20.47 -26.05
CA SER A 366 18.57 19.75 -26.93
C SER A 366 17.71 18.76 -26.12
N GLY A 367 18.32 17.99 -25.22
CA GLY A 367 17.59 17.06 -24.35
C GLY A 367 16.59 17.75 -23.42
N LEU A 368 17.00 18.85 -22.76
CA LEU A 368 16.14 19.61 -21.86
C LEU A 368 14.94 20.23 -22.61
N VAL A 369 15.17 20.84 -23.78
CA VAL A 369 14.13 21.56 -24.50
C VAL A 369 13.12 20.63 -25.17
N HIS A 370 13.56 19.47 -25.68
CA HIS A 370 12.69 18.52 -26.38
C HIS A 370 12.06 17.45 -25.46
N ASN A 371 12.23 17.54 -24.14
CA ASN A 371 11.50 16.69 -23.19
C ASN A 371 10.03 17.15 -23.11
N VAL A 372 9.21 16.66 -24.06
CA VAL A 372 7.81 17.07 -24.28
C VAL A 372 6.93 16.82 -23.04
N SER A 373 7.24 15.80 -22.24
CA SER A 373 6.42 15.43 -21.09
C SER A 373 6.53 16.41 -19.90
N ALA A 374 7.45 17.37 -19.94
CA ALA A 374 7.58 18.41 -18.92
C ALA A 374 6.52 19.53 -19.04
N ASP A 375 5.69 19.53 -20.09
CA ASP A 375 4.81 20.66 -20.43
C ASP A 375 3.37 20.54 -19.91
N ASP A 376 2.92 19.34 -19.55
CA ASP A 376 1.50 19.03 -19.39
C ASP A 376 0.84 19.68 -18.15
N ASP A 377 1.62 20.18 -17.17
CA ASP A 377 1.10 20.84 -15.95
C ASP A 377 1.60 22.30 -15.79
N LEU A 378 2.31 22.84 -16.78
CA LEU A 378 2.89 24.19 -16.71
C LEU A 378 1.90 25.30 -17.08
N GLY A 379 0.74 24.97 -17.64
CA GLY A 379 -0.34 25.91 -17.93
C GLY A 379 -0.59 26.05 -19.43
N SER A 380 -0.93 27.25 -19.89
CA SER A 380 -1.18 27.51 -21.31
C SER A 380 0.08 27.23 -22.14
N ARG A 381 -0.03 26.37 -23.17
CA ARG A 381 1.09 26.03 -24.08
C ARG A 381 1.74 27.26 -24.71
N ALA A 382 0.96 28.30 -25.00
CA ALA A 382 1.48 29.54 -25.58
C ALA A 382 2.36 30.31 -24.58
N VAL A 383 1.90 30.44 -23.33
CA VAL A 383 2.65 31.11 -22.25
C VAL A 383 3.92 30.31 -21.92
N CYS A 384 3.82 28.98 -21.86
CA CYS A 384 4.99 28.12 -21.65
C CYS A 384 6.01 28.26 -22.78
N ALA A 385 5.56 28.38 -24.03
CA ALA A 385 6.46 28.58 -25.17
C ALA A 385 7.17 29.95 -25.11
N GLU A 386 6.48 31.00 -24.70
CA GLU A 386 7.07 32.34 -24.50
C GLU A 386 8.11 32.34 -23.38
N ASP A 387 7.81 31.74 -22.23
CA ASP A 387 8.75 31.63 -21.12
C ASP A 387 9.99 30.79 -21.51
N LYS A 388 9.80 29.67 -22.23
CA LYS A 388 10.92 28.86 -22.75
C LYS A 388 11.81 29.66 -23.71
N LEU A 389 11.23 30.50 -24.57
CA LEU A 389 11.99 31.38 -25.45
C LEU A 389 12.77 32.44 -24.66
N ALA A 390 12.20 32.96 -23.57
CA ALA A 390 12.89 33.89 -22.67
C ALA A 390 14.08 33.21 -21.99
N LEU A 391 13.90 32.00 -21.45
CA LEU A 391 14.97 31.20 -20.85
C LEU A 391 16.12 30.90 -21.84
N LEU A 392 15.81 30.59 -23.10
CA LEU A 392 16.83 30.46 -24.14
C LEU A 392 17.49 31.80 -24.51
N ALA A 393 16.77 32.93 -24.40
CA ALA A 393 17.34 34.27 -24.58
C ALA A 393 18.39 34.60 -23.52
N GLU A 394 18.16 34.23 -22.27
CA GLU A 394 19.13 34.39 -21.18
C GLU A 394 20.45 33.66 -21.49
N LEU A 395 20.36 32.43 -21.98
CA LEU A 395 21.53 31.62 -22.37
C LEU A 395 22.25 32.19 -23.60
N ARG A 396 21.52 32.74 -24.58
CA ARG A 396 22.11 33.44 -25.75
C ARG A 396 22.88 34.70 -25.35
N ASN A 397 22.41 35.38 -24.31
CA ASN A 397 23.06 36.57 -23.77
C ASN A 397 24.08 36.24 -22.69
N SER A 398 24.35 34.95 -22.43
CA SER A 398 25.40 34.54 -21.51
C SER A 398 26.78 34.93 -22.06
N GLY A 399 27.72 35.23 -21.18
CA GLY A 399 29.11 35.52 -21.57
C GLY A 399 29.88 34.30 -22.12
N ASN A 400 29.23 33.13 -22.26
CA ASN A 400 29.84 31.90 -22.76
C ASN A 400 29.49 31.71 -24.26
N PRO A 401 30.47 31.86 -25.18
CA PRO A 401 30.22 31.78 -26.62
C PRO A 401 29.66 30.43 -27.10
N GLU A 402 30.08 29.31 -26.50
CA GLU A 402 29.62 27.97 -26.88
C GLU A 402 28.15 27.75 -26.46
N LEU A 403 27.81 28.21 -25.25
CA LEU A 403 26.45 28.14 -24.73
C LEU A 403 25.51 29.05 -25.52
N ALA A 404 25.95 30.27 -25.86
CA ALA A 404 25.19 31.21 -26.67
C ALA A 404 24.91 30.67 -28.09
N LEU A 405 25.91 30.03 -28.69
CA LEU A 405 25.79 29.39 -29.99
C LEU A 405 24.82 28.20 -29.94
N ALA A 406 24.94 27.34 -28.92
CA ALA A 406 24.06 26.20 -28.72
C ALA A 406 22.59 26.65 -28.52
N ALA A 407 22.35 27.63 -27.65
CA ALA A 407 21.02 28.17 -27.41
C ALA A 407 20.40 28.81 -28.67
N SER A 408 21.21 29.36 -29.57
CA SER A 408 20.74 29.93 -30.85
C SER A 408 20.33 28.88 -31.87
N ARG A 409 20.80 27.62 -31.74
CA ARG A 409 20.47 26.51 -32.65
C ARG A 409 19.23 25.74 -32.24
N ILE A 410 18.75 25.94 -31.02
CA ILE A 410 17.65 25.17 -30.43
C ILE A 410 16.34 25.92 -30.58
N SER A 411 15.32 25.23 -31.11
CA SER A 411 13.96 25.74 -31.20
C SER A 411 13.08 25.04 -30.15
N PRO A 412 12.38 25.79 -29.28
CA PRO A 412 11.41 25.20 -28.35
C PRO A 412 10.07 24.84 -29.03
N LEU A 413 9.90 25.23 -30.30
CA LEU A 413 8.72 24.94 -31.11
C LEU A 413 9.05 23.79 -32.06
N LYS A 414 8.74 22.56 -31.66
CA LYS A 414 8.68 21.39 -32.53
C LYS A 414 7.47 20.54 -32.19
#